data_AF-A0A381FQM1-F1
#
_entry.id   AF-A0A381FQM1-F1
#
_cell.length_a   1.000
_cell.length_b   1.000
_cell.length_c   1.000
_cell.angle_alpha   90.00
_cell.angle_beta   90.00
_cell.angle_gamma   90.00
#
_symmetry.space_group_name_H-M   'P 1'
#
loop_
_entity.id
_entity.type
_entity.pdbx_description
1 polymer ?
#
loop_
_entity_poly.entity_id
_entity_poly.type
_entity_poly.pdbx_seq_one_letter_code
_entity_poly.pdbx_strand_id
1 'polypeptide(L)'
;MNDVKENFKNCLLIGERGYISKEFQVDLFNYSNIKLSVPIRKNQHDFVEFSRTKSKIRKRIETAISQLGGQFSININFAKSFLGLATRIAFKIASFTMIQYLNFFVFKRSLNKTKINLC
;
A
#
# COMPACT_ATOMS: atom_id res chain seq x y z
N MET A 1 12.08 -6.43 -20.51
CA MET A 1 11.18 -5.95 -19.43
C MET A 1 9.88 -5.57 -20.12
N ASN A 2 8.81 -6.37 -20.00
CA ASN A 2 7.53 -5.96 -20.55
C ASN A 2 7.05 -4.72 -19.81
N ASP A 3 6.73 -3.67 -20.55
CA ASP A 3 6.23 -2.42 -20.01
C ASP A 3 4.97 -2.69 -19.19
N VAL A 4 5.06 -2.53 -17.87
CA VAL A 4 3.94 -2.76 -16.94
C VAL A 4 2.76 -1.83 -17.26
N LYS A 5 2.99 -0.77 -18.04
CA LYS A 5 1.99 0.17 -18.55
C LYS A 5 0.81 -0.50 -19.26
N GLU A 6 1.06 -1.57 -20.03
CA GLU A 6 0.01 -2.29 -20.75
C GLU A 6 -0.96 -3.02 -19.78
N ASN A 7 -0.46 -3.49 -18.63
CA ASN A 7 -1.24 -4.29 -17.67
C ASN A 7 -2.26 -3.49 -16.87
N PHE A 8 -2.17 -2.16 -16.87
CA PHE A 8 -3.04 -1.28 -16.09
C PHE A 8 -4.10 -0.55 -16.93
N LYS A 9 -4.30 -0.94 -18.19
CA LYS A 9 -5.35 -0.33 -19.03
C LYS A 9 -6.75 -0.55 -18.42
N ASN A 10 -7.59 0.48 -18.45
CA ASN A 10 -8.97 0.48 -17.91
C ASN A 10 -9.11 0.20 -16.40
N CYS A 11 -8.12 0.52 -15.56
CA CYS A 11 -8.22 0.30 -14.13
C CYS A 11 -8.59 1.57 -13.33
N LEU A 12 -9.18 1.37 -12.15
CA LEU A 12 -9.40 2.42 -11.16
C LEU A 12 -8.22 2.40 -10.16
N LEU A 13 -7.41 3.44 -10.16
CA LEU A 13 -6.31 3.60 -9.22
C LEU A 13 -6.78 4.40 -7.98
N ILE A 14 -6.40 3.97 -6.79
CA ILE A 14 -6.62 4.73 -5.56
C ILE A 14 -5.32 5.45 -5.22
N GLY A 15 -5.32 6.77 -5.39
CA GLY A 15 -4.15 7.62 -5.24
C GLY A 15 -4.06 8.28 -3.86
N GLU A 16 -2.83 8.58 -3.46
CA GLU A 16 -2.51 9.49 -2.35
C GLU A 16 -2.83 10.95 -2.72
N ARG A 17 -2.96 11.82 -1.71
CA ARG A 17 -3.28 13.25 -1.91
C ARG A 17 -2.23 14.03 -2.71
N GLY A 18 -1.01 13.50 -2.85
CA GLY A 18 0.02 14.09 -3.70
C GLY A 18 -0.32 14.04 -5.19
N TYR A 19 -1.22 13.16 -5.61
CA TYR A 19 -1.58 12.93 -7.02
C TYR A 19 -2.85 13.69 -7.45
N ILE A 20 -3.17 14.81 -6.77
CA ILE A 20 -4.36 15.63 -7.07
C ILE A 20 -4.18 16.49 -8.33
N SER A 21 -2.95 16.71 -8.81
CA SER A 21 -2.70 17.55 -9.98
C SER A 21 -3.51 17.10 -11.20
N LYS A 22 -4.23 18.04 -11.81
CA LYS A 22 -5.09 17.78 -12.98
C LYS A 22 -4.29 17.26 -14.16
N GLU A 23 -3.07 17.77 -14.37
CA GLU A 23 -2.17 17.33 -15.45
C GLU A 23 -1.86 15.83 -15.35
N PHE A 24 -1.48 15.34 -14.17
CA PHE A 24 -1.23 13.91 -13.96
C PHE A 24 -2.47 13.04 -14.21
N GLN A 25 -3.66 13.51 -13.80
CA GLN A 25 -4.89 12.77 -14.02
C GLN A 25 -5.25 12.68 -15.50
N VAL A 26 -5.08 13.78 -16.24
CA VAL A 26 -5.32 13.85 -17.68
C VAL A 26 -4.34 12.96 -18.44
N ASP A 27 -3.06 12.98 -18.08
CA ASP A 27 -2.05 12.13 -18.70
C ASP A 27 -2.33 10.64 -18.45
N LEU A 28 -2.63 10.23 -17.21
CA LEU A 28 -2.96 8.83 -16.92
C LEU A 28 -4.21 8.35 -17.67
N PHE A 29 -5.21 9.22 -17.82
CA PHE A 29 -6.41 8.91 -18.58
C PHE A 29 -6.12 8.79 -20.08
N ASN A 30 -5.39 9.74 -20.65
CA ASN A 30 -5.09 9.77 -22.09
C ASN A 30 -4.19 8.62 -22.53
N TYR A 31 -3.18 8.25 -21.73
CA TYR A 31 -2.22 7.21 -22.09
C TYR A 31 -2.69 5.79 -21.75
N SER A 32 -3.55 5.62 -20.74
CA SER A 32 -3.87 4.29 -20.21
C SER A 32 -5.33 4.08 -19.78
N ASN A 33 -6.21 5.07 -19.99
CA ASN A 33 -7.60 5.08 -19.52
C ASN A 33 -7.73 4.72 -18.02
N ILE A 34 -6.74 5.13 -17.23
CA ILE A 34 -6.72 4.89 -15.79
C ILE A 34 -7.51 6.01 -15.12
N LYS A 35 -8.55 5.63 -14.37
CA LYS A 35 -9.31 6.57 -13.55
C LYS A 35 -8.65 6.68 -12.19
N LEU A 36 -8.16 7.86 -11.84
CA LEU A 36 -7.56 8.10 -10.53
C LEU A 36 -8.63 8.55 -9.53
N SER A 37 -8.75 7.85 -8.40
CA SER A 37 -9.59 8.26 -7.28
C SER A 37 -8.72 8.72 -6.11
N VAL A 38 -8.74 10.03 -5.86
CA VAL A 38 -7.94 10.69 -4.81
C VAL A 38 -8.87 11.36 -3.81
N PRO A 39 -8.61 11.25 -2.49
CA PRO A 39 -9.38 12.00 -1.51
C PRO A 39 -9.11 13.51 -1.62
N ILE A 40 -10.16 14.28 -1.92
CA ILE A 40 -10.14 15.74 -2.05
C ILE A 40 -10.15 16.40 -0.66
N ARG A 41 -9.56 17.59 -0.51
CA ARG A 41 -9.63 18.36 0.76
C ARG A 41 -11.03 18.92 0.95
N LYS A 42 -11.53 18.93 2.20
CA LYS A 42 -12.85 19.47 2.55
C LYS A 42 -13.08 20.93 2.11
N ASN A 43 -12.00 21.71 2.01
CA ASN A 43 -12.03 23.14 1.66
C ASN A 43 -11.72 23.40 0.16
N GLN A 44 -11.65 22.37 -0.69
CA GLN A 44 -11.52 22.55 -2.14
C GLN A 44 -12.91 22.75 -2.76
N HIS A 45 -12.98 23.61 -3.78
CA HIS A 45 -14.13 23.71 -4.66
C HIS A 45 -14.41 22.33 -5.30
N ASP A 46 -15.69 21.95 -5.43
CA ASP A 46 -16.13 20.64 -5.93
C ASP A 46 -15.73 19.44 -5.06
N PHE A 47 -15.91 19.57 -3.74
CA PHE A 47 -15.69 18.46 -2.80
C PHE A 47 -16.63 17.28 -3.10
N VAL A 48 -16.02 16.12 -3.41
CA VAL A 48 -16.72 14.84 -3.51
C VAL A 48 -16.32 13.97 -2.32
N GLU A 49 -17.32 13.43 -1.62
CA GLU A 49 -17.07 12.54 -0.49
C GLU A 49 -16.39 11.25 -0.98
N PHE A 50 -15.19 10.99 -0.45
CA PHE A 50 -14.45 9.80 -0.82
C PHE A 50 -15.08 8.56 -0.16
N SER A 51 -15.38 7.54 -0.97
CA SER A 51 -16.04 6.32 -0.51
C SER A 51 -15.40 5.74 0.75
N ARG A 52 -16.23 5.43 1.77
CA ARG A 52 -15.79 4.83 3.03
C ARG A 52 -15.05 3.51 2.81
N THR A 53 -15.45 2.71 1.82
CA THR A 53 -14.79 1.45 1.47
C THR A 53 -13.37 1.68 0.96
N LYS A 54 -13.20 2.63 0.02
CA LYS A 54 -11.87 3.01 -0.49
C LYS A 54 -10.98 3.58 0.61
N SER A 55 -11.54 4.39 1.51
CA SER A 55 -10.85 4.90 2.70
C SER A 55 -10.35 3.78 3.62
N LYS A 56 -11.18 2.76 3.88
CA LYS A 56 -10.80 1.61 4.72
C LYS A 56 -9.65 0.82 4.09
N ILE A 57 -9.70 0.58 2.77
CA ILE A 57 -8.63 -0.13 2.04
C ILE A 57 -7.32 0.67 2.11
N ARG A 58 -7.36 1.98 1.80
CA ARG A 58 -6.18 2.85 1.88
C ARG A 58 -5.54 2.82 3.27
N LYS A 59 -6.35 3.00 4.32
CA LYS A 59 -5.87 2.94 5.72
C LYS A 59 -5.22 1.61 6.08
N ARG A 60 -5.75 0.49 5.56
CA ARG A 60 -5.13 -0.84 5.78
C ARG A 60 -3.76 -0.93 5.12
N ILE A 61 -3.62 -0.46 3.88
CA ILE A 61 -2.33 -0.45 3.16
C ILE A 61 -1.32 0.45 3.87
N GLU A 62 -1.72 1.67 4.25
CA GLU A 62 -0.86 2.59 5.00
C GLU A 62 -0.39 2.00 6.32
N THR A 63 -1.30 1.35 7.06
CA THR A 63 -0.97 0.68 8.33
C THR A 63 0.04 -0.44 8.10
N ALA A 64 -0.15 -1.28 7.07
CA ALA A 64 0.76 -2.38 6.77
C ALA A 64 2.15 -1.88 6.37
N ILE A 65 2.24 -0.84 5.52
CA ILE A 65 3.52 -0.22 5.14
C ILE A 65 4.21 0.40 6.35
N SER A 66 3.46 1.10 7.21
CA SER A 66 4.00 1.70 8.44
C SER A 66 4.55 0.62 9.39
N GLN A 67 3.88 -0.52 9.51
CA GLN A 67 4.35 -1.65 10.32
C GLN A 67 5.59 -2.31 9.72
N LEU A 68 5.63 -2.54 8.41
CA LEU A 68 6.80 -3.08 7.73
C LEU A 68 8.02 -2.14 7.83
N GLY A 69 7.80 -0.84 7.71
CA GLY A 69 8.84 0.18 7.86
C GLY A 69 9.33 0.33 9.31
N GLY A 70 8.40 0.38 10.27
CA GLY A 70 8.72 0.61 11.67
C GLY A 70 9.23 -0.63 12.41
N GLN A 71 8.50 -1.75 12.33
CA GLN A 71 8.79 -2.96 13.12
C GLN A 71 9.78 -3.90 12.42
N PHE A 72 9.69 -4.03 11.10
CA PHE A 72 10.54 -4.94 10.32
C PHE A 72 11.69 -4.22 9.60
N SER A 73 11.76 -2.89 9.73
CA SER A 73 12.77 -2.03 9.10
C SER A 73 12.99 -2.38 7.63
N ILE A 74 11.92 -2.56 6.85
CA ILE A 74 12.02 -3.07 5.46
C ILE A 74 12.91 -2.20 4.56
N ASN A 75 13.06 -0.91 4.88
CA ASN A 75 13.90 0.04 4.16
C ASN A 75 15.41 -0.13 4.42
N ILE A 76 15.80 -0.79 5.51
CA ILE A 76 17.21 -0.94 5.91
C ILE A 76 17.63 -2.40 5.70
N ASN A 77 18.43 -2.65 4.66
CA ASN A 77 18.94 -3.99 4.33
C ASN A 77 20.43 -3.94 3.99
N PHE A 78 21.28 -4.54 4.83
CA PHE A 78 22.72 -4.66 4.59
C PHE A 78 23.04 -5.94 3.80
N ALA A 79 22.67 -5.97 2.52
CA ALA A 79 22.99 -7.08 1.62
C ALA A 79 24.14 -6.70 0.68
N LYS A 80 25.09 -7.63 0.48
CA LYS A 80 26.23 -7.45 -0.45
C LYS A 80 25.94 -7.93 -1.88
N SER A 81 24.81 -8.61 -2.08
CA SER A 81 24.38 -9.16 -3.37
C SER A 81 22.87 -8.99 -3.56
N PHE A 82 22.42 -8.98 -4.82
CA PHE A 82 21.00 -8.87 -5.16
C PHE A 82 20.17 -10.04 -4.61
N LEU A 83 20.67 -11.27 -4.72
CA LEU A 83 20.01 -12.44 -4.15
C LEU A 83 19.85 -12.29 -2.63
N GLY A 84 20.89 -11.84 -1.94
CA GLY A 84 20.83 -11.58 -0.50
C GLY A 84 19.81 -10.50 -0.12
N LEU A 85 19.65 -9.46 -0.95
CA LEU A 85 18.65 -8.43 -0.76
C LEU A 85 17.23 -9.00 -0.92
N ALA A 86 16.97 -9.72 -2.03
CA ALA A 86 15.67 -10.32 -2.31
C ALA A 86 15.24 -11.28 -1.21
N THR A 87 16.16 -12.16 -0.76
CA THR A 87 15.91 -13.09 0.33
C THR A 87 15.56 -12.37 1.63
N ARG A 88 16.30 -11.30 2.00
CA ARG A 88 16.01 -10.52 3.22
C ARG A 88 14.66 -9.82 3.16
N ILE A 89 14.30 -9.23 2.02
CA ILE A 89 12.99 -8.61 1.83
C ILE A 89 11.88 -9.66 1.94
N ALA A 90 12.05 -10.82 1.29
CA ALA A 90 11.11 -11.92 1.36
C ALA A 90 10.90 -12.41 2.80
N PHE A 91 11.98 -12.58 3.58
CA PHE A 91 11.88 -12.95 4.99
C PHE A 91 11.16 -11.91 5.85
N LYS A 92 11.39 -10.61 5.62
CA LYS A 92 10.67 -9.55 6.35
C LYS A 92 9.16 -9.59 6.07
N ILE A 93 8.79 -9.78 4.81
CA ILE A 93 7.37 -9.94 4.40
C ILE A 93 6.79 -11.22 5.01
N ALA A 94 7.52 -12.34 4.94
CA ALA A 94 7.07 -13.62 5.50
C ALA A 94 6.85 -13.53 7.01
N SER A 95 7.77 -12.93 7.75
CA SER A 95 7.63 -12.71 9.20
C SER A 95 6.41 -11.84 9.54
N PHE A 96 6.18 -10.77 8.78
CA PHE A 96 4.98 -9.93 8.95
C PHE A 96 3.69 -10.71 8.70
N THR A 97 3.63 -11.49 7.63
CA THR A 97 2.47 -12.35 7.32
C THR A 97 2.27 -13.44 8.38
N MET A 98 3.35 -14.04 8.88
CA MET A 98 3.28 -15.07 9.92
C MET A 98 2.70 -14.52 11.23
N ILE A 99 3.12 -13.32 11.66
CA ILE A 99 2.55 -12.69 12.86
C ILE A 99 1.06 -12.39 12.66
N GLN A 100 0.67 -11.86 11.50
CA GLN A 100 -0.74 -11.63 11.19
C GLN A 100 -1.56 -12.93 11.20
N TYR A 101 -1.01 -14.00 10.64
CA TYR A 101 -1.62 -15.33 10.66
C TYR A 101 -1.83 -15.81 12.09
N LEU A 102 -0.80 -15.80 12.93
CA LEU A 102 -0.92 -16.22 14.34
C LEU A 102 -1.95 -15.37 15.09
N ASN A 103 -1.96 -14.06 14.88
CA ASN A 103 -2.92 -13.17 15.51
C ASN A 103 -4.36 -13.51 15.18
N PHE A 104 -4.64 -13.77 13.90
CA PHE A 104 -6.00 -14.03 13.45
C PHE A 104 -6.45 -15.45 13.79
N PHE A 105 -5.62 -16.46 13.48
CA PHE A 105 -6.01 -17.87 13.58
C PHE A 105 -5.81 -18.46 14.98
N VAL A 106 -4.71 -18.14 15.66
CA VAL A 106 -4.41 -18.71 16.98
C VAL A 106 -5.01 -17.84 18.08
N PHE A 107 -4.75 -16.54 18.06
CA PHE A 107 -5.14 -15.64 19.15
C PHE A 107 -6.52 -14.99 18.99
N LYS A 108 -7.21 -15.18 17.84
CA LYS A 108 -8.50 -14.56 17.50
C LYS A 108 -8.52 -13.02 17.66
N ARG A 109 -7.39 -12.38 17.37
CA ARG A 109 -7.17 -10.92 17.43
C ARG A 109 -7.30 -10.30 16.03
N SER A 110 -7.48 -8.99 16.00
CA SER A 110 -7.48 -8.23 14.75
C SER A 110 -6.12 -8.28 14.04
N LEU A 111 -6.11 -8.51 12.72
CA LEU A 111 -4.91 -8.58 11.87
C LEU A 111 -3.95 -7.39 12.05
N ASN A 112 -4.47 -6.19 12.24
CA ASN A 112 -3.68 -4.96 12.29
C ASN A 112 -2.86 -4.79 13.60
N LYS A 113 -2.95 -5.70 14.57
CA LYS A 113 -2.17 -5.62 15.81
C LYS A 113 -0.89 -6.44 15.69
N THR A 114 0.20 -5.89 15.14
CA THR A 114 1.47 -6.63 14.98
C THR A 114 2.48 -6.40 16.10
N LYS A 115 2.30 -5.34 16.90
CA LYS A 115 3.05 -5.11 18.15
C LYS A 115 2.42 -5.96 19.25
N ILE A 116 2.82 -7.20 19.33
CA ILE A 116 2.34 -8.14 20.34
C ILE A 116 3.56 -8.80 20.97
N ASN A 117 3.55 -8.86 22.29
CA ASN A 117 4.47 -9.72 23.02
C ASN A 117 4.00 -11.16 22.79
N LEU A 118 4.83 -11.97 22.12
CA LEU A 118 4.52 -13.37 21.86
C LEU A 118 4.72 -14.26 23.09
N CYS A 119 5.00 -13.65 24.26
CA CYS A 119 4.99 -14.24 25.58
C CYS A 119 4.02 -13.49 26.49
#